data_AF-V9YZT8-F1
#
_entry.id   AF-V9YZT8-F1
#
_cell.length_a   1.000
_cell.length_b   1.000
_cell.length_c   1.000
_cell.angle_alpha   90.00
_cell.angle_beta   90.00
_cell.angle_gamma   90.00
#
_symmetry.space_group_name_H-M   'P 1'
#
loop_
_entity.id
_entity.type
_entity.pdbx_description
1 polymer ?
#
loop_
_entity_poly.entity_id
_entity_poly.type
_entity_poly.pdbx_seq_one_letter_code
_entity_poly.pdbx_strand_id
1 'polypeptide(L)'
;MKTIEDGLHVHNGHACGPLADAAARRAERTGARLDEITERAGTLTDAELFAAVADALRHFTQRAPRAGQVQALVRQIRQNGPVTWDFTGRLPCA
;
A
#
# COMPACT_ATOMS: atom_id res chain seq x y z
N MET A 1 -20.56 16.83 -7.34
CA MET A 1 -19.27 16.88 -6.61
C MET A 1 -19.59 17.15 -5.15
N LYS A 2 -19.12 16.31 -4.22
CA LYS A 2 -19.36 16.47 -2.77
C LYS A 2 -18.02 16.76 -2.09
N THR A 3 -17.83 17.95 -1.52
CA THR A 3 -16.63 18.24 -0.72
C THR A 3 -16.75 17.54 0.63
N ILE A 4 -15.71 16.78 1.00
CA ILE A 4 -15.63 16.13 2.32
C ILE A 4 -14.87 17.04 3.29
N GLU A 5 -13.71 17.51 2.85
CA GLU A 5 -12.85 18.47 3.57
C GLU A 5 -11.99 19.25 2.55
N ASP A 6 -11.25 20.24 3.03
CA ASP A 6 -10.35 21.03 2.18
C ASP A 6 -9.34 20.14 1.48
N GLY A 7 -9.37 20.13 0.15
CA GLY A 7 -8.50 19.31 -0.68
C GLY A 7 -8.98 17.86 -0.90
N LEU A 8 -10.17 17.48 -0.44
CA LEU A 8 -10.79 16.17 -0.69
C LEU A 8 -12.27 16.30 -1.09
N HIS A 9 -12.61 15.82 -2.28
CA HIS A 9 -13.98 15.80 -2.76
C HIS A 9 -14.30 14.49 -3.52
N VAL A 10 -15.58 14.21 -3.69
CA VAL A 10 -16.08 13.02 -4.40
C VAL A 10 -16.62 13.41 -5.78
N HIS A 11 -16.14 12.72 -6.80
CA HIS A 11 -16.61 12.83 -8.18
C HIS A 11 -16.78 11.42 -8.78
N ASN A 12 -17.97 11.10 -9.29
CA ASN A 12 -18.32 9.81 -9.89
C ASN A 12 -17.95 8.59 -9.02
N GLY A 13 -18.19 8.67 -7.71
CA GLY A 13 -17.86 7.58 -6.78
C GLY A 13 -16.37 7.44 -6.45
N HIS A 14 -15.53 8.37 -6.89
CA HIS A 14 -14.10 8.39 -6.58
C HIS A 14 -13.73 9.62 -5.76
N ALA A 15 -12.74 9.45 -4.88
CA ALA A 15 -12.09 10.57 -4.21
C ALA A 15 -11.17 11.32 -5.20
N CYS A 16 -11.24 12.64 -5.18
CA CYS A 16 -10.52 13.56 -6.04
C CYS A 16 -10.00 14.75 -5.21
N GLY A 17 -9.01 15.44 -5.79
CA GLY A 17 -8.34 16.59 -5.16
C GLY A 17 -6.98 16.22 -4.56
N PRO A 18 -6.21 17.23 -4.08
CA PRO A 18 -4.82 17.06 -3.66
C PRO A 18 -4.59 15.95 -2.63
N LEU A 19 -5.54 15.75 -1.70
CA LEU A 19 -5.44 14.69 -0.68
C LEU A 19 -5.64 13.29 -1.29
N ALA A 20 -6.59 13.16 -2.23
CA ALA A 20 -6.80 11.92 -2.97
C ALA A 20 -5.59 11.60 -3.85
N ASP A 21 -5.02 12.60 -4.54
CA ASP A 21 -3.82 12.44 -5.39
C ASP A 21 -2.58 12.05 -4.57
N ALA A 22 -2.44 12.60 -3.36
CA ALA A 22 -1.36 12.25 -2.45
C ALA A 22 -1.51 10.82 -1.91
N ALA A 23 -2.74 10.40 -1.61
CA ALA A 23 -3.03 9.02 -1.20
C ALA A 23 -2.84 8.03 -2.37
N ALA A 24 -3.23 8.39 -3.59
CA ALA A 24 -3.02 7.59 -4.80
C ALA A 24 -1.52 7.38 -5.08
N ARG A 25 -0.71 8.44 -5.03
CA ARG A 25 0.75 8.35 -5.19
C ARG A 25 1.42 7.51 -4.11
N ARG A 26 0.89 7.51 -2.88
CA ARG A 26 1.36 6.60 -1.83
C ARG A 26 1.01 5.15 -2.14
N ALA A 27 -0.23 4.88 -2.58
CA ALA A 27 -0.65 3.55 -2.97
C ALA A 27 0.22 2.99 -4.10
N GLU A 28 0.46 3.78 -5.14
CA GLU A 28 1.31 3.40 -6.28
C GLU A 28 2.75 3.10 -5.85
N ARG A 29 3.38 3.99 -5.08
CA ARG A 29 4.75 3.77 -4.57
C ARG A 29 4.85 2.55 -3.65
N THR A 30 3.83 2.29 -2.84
CA THR A 30 3.81 1.10 -1.99
C THR A 30 3.68 -0.18 -2.82
N GLY A 31 2.88 -0.17 -3.89
CA GLY A 31 2.81 -1.30 -4.83
C GLY A 31 4.18 -1.63 -5.43
N ALA A 32 4.82 -0.63 -6.05
CA ALA A 32 6.15 -0.80 -6.63
C ALA A 32 7.19 -1.32 -5.61
N ARG A 33 7.12 -0.81 -4.37
CA ARG A 33 8.03 -1.26 -3.31
C ARG A 33 7.77 -2.69 -2.84
N LEU A 34 6.50 -3.15 -2.84
CA LEU A 34 6.17 -4.54 -2.56
C LEU A 34 6.64 -5.48 -3.67
N ASP A 35 6.61 -5.04 -4.92
CA ASP A 35 7.17 -5.78 -6.06
C ASP A 35 8.69 -5.96 -5.91
N GLU A 36 9.43 -4.89 -5.62
CA GLU A 36 10.88 -4.94 -5.33
C GLU A 36 11.21 -5.86 -4.15
N ILE A 37 10.40 -5.81 -3.08
CA ILE A 37 10.56 -6.70 -1.91
C ILE A 37 10.34 -8.15 -2.31
N THR A 38 9.34 -8.43 -3.16
CA THR A 38 9.04 -9.77 -3.65
C THR A 38 10.19 -10.32 -4.48
N GLU A 39 10.74 -9.54 -5.41
CA GLU A 39 11.89 -9.95 -6.22
C GLU A 39 13.10 -10.31 -5.37
N ARG A 40 13.33 -9.57 -4.28
CA ARG A 40 14.44 -9.79 -3.35
C ARG A 40 14.15 -10.83 -2.28
N ALA A 41 12.92 -11.30 -2.14
CA ALA A 41 12.49 -12.13 -1.02
C ALA A 41 13.34 -13.40 -0.86
N GLY A 42 13.78 -14.02 -1.96
CA GLY A 42 14.64 -15.20 -1.93
C GLY A 42 16.02 -14.98 -1.28
N THR A 43 16.47 -13.73 -1.20
CA THR A 43 17.78 -13.34 -0.62
C THR A 43 17.69 -12.74 0.78
N LEU A 44 16.49 -12.37 1.22
CA LEU A 44 16.26 -11.76 2.53
C LEU A 44 15.98 -12.84 3.57
N THR A 45 16.44 -12.61 4.80
CA THR A 45 15.97 -13.36 5.97
C THR A 45 14.52 -12.98 6.30
N ASP A 46 13.83 -13.79 7.10
CA ASP A 46 12.45 -13.49 7.50
C ASP A 46 12.34 -12.20 8.31
N ALA A 47 13.36 -11.86 9.12
CA ALA A 47 13.39 -10.62 9.87
C ALA A 47 13.54 -9.39 8.95
N GLU A 48 14.40 -9.48 7.93
CA GLU A 48 14.58 -8.40 6.94
C GLU A 48 13.35 -8.25 6.05
N LEU A 49 12.75 -9.36 5.63
CA LEU A 49 11.52 -9.36 4.85
C LEU A 49 10.37 -8.74 5.66
N PHE A 50 10.26 -9.10 6.94
CA PHE A 50 9.29 -8.49 7.86
C PHE A 50 9.51 -6.98 8.00
N ALA A 51 10.75 -6.54 8.22
CA ALA A 51 11.07 -5.13 8.35
C ALA A 51 10.76 -4.34 7.07
N ALA A 52 11.09 -4.90 5.89
CA ALA A 52 10.84 -4.27 4.60
C ALA A 52 9.33 -4.11 4.32
N VAL A 53 8.54 -5.16 4.57
CA VAL A 53 7.08 -5.11 4.43
C VAL A 53 6.46 -4.13 5.44
N ALA A 54 6.94 -4.13 6.69
CA ALA A 54 6.47 -3.19 7.70
C ALA A 54 6.73 -1.73 7.30
N ASP A 55 7.89 -1.43 6.72
CA ASP A 55 8.22 -0.09 6.25
C ASP A 55 7.32 0.34 5.07
N ALA A 56 7.10 -0.55 4.11
CA ALA A 56 6.21 -0.29 2.97
C ALA A 56 4.76 0.03 3.41
N LEU A 57 4.22 -0.75 4.36
CA LEU A 57 2.90 -0.51 4.92
C LEU A 57 2.82 0.76 5.76
N ARG A 58 3.88 1.06 6.52
CA ARG A 58 3.96 2.29 7.30
C ARG A 58 3.94 3.52 6.39
N HIS A 59 4.64 3.48 5.26
CA HIS A 59 4.64 4.57 4.30
C HIS A 59 3.25 4.79 3.67
N PHE A 60 2.55 3.70 3.34
CA PHE A 60 1.19 3.78 2.78
C PHE A 60 0.20 4.38 3.77
N THR A 61 0.09 3.74 4.93
CA THR A 61 -0.94 4.05 5.94
C THR A 61 -0.60 5.28 6.78
N GLN A 62 0.65 5.75 6.71
CA GLN A 62 1.23 6.76 7.61
C GLN A 62 1.08 6.39 9.10
N ARG A 63 0.95 5.08 9.39
CA ARG A 63 0.71 4.53 10.73
C ARG A 63 1.56 3.28 10.92
N ALA A 64 1.82 2.93 12.18
CA ALA A 64 2.46 1.66 12.48
C ALA A 64 1.53 0.51 12.05
N PRO A 65 1.98 -0.39 11.15
CA PRO A 65 1.17 -1.54 10.75
C PRO A 65 1.06 -2.53 11.92
N ARG A 66 -0.04 -3.28 11.97
CA ARG A 66 -0.17 -4.35 12.95
C ARG A 66 0.77 -5.49 12.58
N ALA A 67 1.45 -6.08 13.56
CA ALA A 67 2.39 -7.17 13.32
C ALA A 67 1.76 -8.33 12.53
N GLY A 68 0.50 -8.69 12.82
CA GLY A 68 -0.22 -9.74 12.09
C GLY A 68 -0.47 -9.42 10.61
N GLN A 69 -0.65 -8.14 10.24
CA GLN A 69 -0.78 -7.73 8.83
C GLN A 69 0.54 -7.91 8.07
N VAL A 70 1.65 -7.50 8.69
CA VAL A 70 2.99 -7.68 8.14
C VAL A 70 3.28 -9.18 7.97
N GLN A 71 3.00 -9.98 9.00
CA GLN A 71 3.27 -11.42 8.99
C GLN A 71 2.44 -12.16 7.92
N ALA A 72 1.19 -11.76 7.70
CA ALA A 72 0.36 -12.31 6.63
C ALA A 72 0.95 -12.04 5.24
N LEU A 73 1.41 -10.81 4.98
CA LEU A 73 2.06 -10.45 3.71
C LEU A 73 3.41 -11.13 3.53
N VAL A 74 4.25 -11.20 4.56
CA VAL A 74 5.53 -11.94 4.52
C VAL A 74 5.29 -13.39 4.14
N ARG A 75 4.29 -14.03 4.76
CA ARG A 75 3.91 -15.40 4.45
C ARG A 75 3.41 -15.53 3.01
N GLN A 76 2.60 -14.58 2.52
CA GLN A 76 2.11 -14.56 1.15
C GLN A 76 3.26 -14.46 0.14
N ILE A 77 4.21 -13.55 0.36
CA ILE A 77 5.40 -13.36 -0.48
C ILE A 77 6.22 -14.65 -0.54
N ARG A 78 6.40 -15.33 0.59
CA ARG A 78 7.14 -16.59 0.67
C ARG A 78 6.46 -17.76 -0.02
N GLN A 79 5.13 -17.85 0.06
CA GLN A 79 4.38 -19.04 -0.36
C GLN A 79 3.82 -18.94 -1.78
N ASN A 80 3.34 -17.76 -2.18
CA ASN A 80 2.55 -17.58 -3.38
C ASN A 80 3.19 -16.60 -4.39
N GLY A 81 4.37 -16.04 -4.07
CA GLY A 81 5.03 -15.06 -4.92
C GLY A 81 4.44 -13.64 -4.75
N PRO A 82 4.34 -12.84 -5.82
CA PRO A 82 3.97 -11.42 -5.74
C PRO A 82 2.65 -11.18 -5.01
N VAL A 83 2.62 -10.12 -4.21
CA VAL A 83 1.39 -9.62 -3.60
C VAL A 83 0.64 -8.83 -4.66
N THR A 84 -0.56 -9.27 -5.04
CA THR A 84 -1.43 -8.49 -5.92
C THR A 84 -1.84 -7.19 -5.22
N TRP A 85 -1.14 -6.10 -5.53
CA TRP A 85 -1.48 -4.76 -5.07
C TRP A 85 -2.34 -4.06 -6.12
N ASP A 86 -3.63 -4.37 -6.12
CA ASP A 86 -4.57 -3.89 -7.14
C ASP A 86 -5.00 -2.44 -6.88
N PHE A 87 -4.14 -1.49 -7.28
CA PHE A 87 -4.44 -0.07 -7.24
C PHE A 87 -4.59 0.50 -8.65
N THR A 88 -5.81 0.87 -9.02
CA THR A 88 -6.16 1.34 -10.38
C THR A 88 -5.94 2.84 -10.60
N GLY A 89 -5.13 3.49 -9.75
CA GLY A 89 -4.88 4.94 -9.83
C GLY A 89 -5.99 5.81 -9.23
N ARG A 90 -7.13 5.23 -8.84
CA ARG A 90 -8.27 5.94 -8.27
C ARG A 90 -8.67 5.35 -6.93
N LEU A 91 -8.92 6.21 -5.95
CA LEU A 91 -9.43 5.81 -4.66
C LEU A 91 -10.96 5.77 -4.72
N PRO A 92 -11.60 4.60 -4.55
CA PRO A 92 -13.04 4.53 -4.45
C PRO A 92 -13.50 5.31 -3.22
N CYS A 93 -14.57 6.09 -3.37
CA CYS A 93 -15.28 6.64 -2.23
C CYS A 93 -16.14 5.52 -1.65
N ALA A 94 -15.95 5.22 -0.37
CA ALA A 94 -16.82 4.32 0.41
C ALA A 94 -18.20 4.96 0.64
#